data_AF-A0A968Q919-F1
#
_entry.id   AF-A0A968Q919-F1
#
_cell.length_a   1.000
_cell.length_b   1.000
_cell.length_c   1.000
_cell.angle_alpha   90.00
_cell.angle_beta   90.00
_cell.angle_gamma   90.00
#
_symmetry.space_group_name_H-M   'P 1'
#
loop_
_entity.id
_entity.type
_entity.pdbx_description
1 polymer ?
#
loop_
_entity_poly.entity_id
_entity_poly.type
_entity_poly.pdbx_seq_one_letter_code
_entity_poly.pdbx_strand_id
1 'polypeptide(L)'
;MDHPVIRPGVLTPKDRRIMNHLALYDARWVNGARVIAKPVLTEAVQRQEQLLNMNTAIFPRPAWARYNLLRMVLPKGQRPSSPALRSARTVSRALKQRQFPADGLKHAKNILLGMDDLIYAAWRTPGRSRFTHRPLFSYTFDRGGWSQLDDKPQKFGCFDLQHVTEQAPDPNNRLVLSDDRDAFGYRRLAIHWRYNDIDRRSAKRAMTIFAEEFAQAGLGSMRFELDHGTPMIWNPSLHHMMGTTRMHESPTQGVVDANCRVHGVANLFIASSSVFPTGGYANTTLTILALALRVADQVEDMLASSATTLSLEQVQH
;
A
#
# COMPACT_ATOMS: atom_id res chain seq x y z
N MET A 1 9.83 7.97 2.03
CA MET A 1 8.54 7.95 1.32
C MET A 1 7.93 6.55 1.42
N ASP A 2 6.62 6.42 1.26
CA ASP A 2 5.88 5.16 1.07
C ASP A 2 4.61 5.46 0.24
N HIS A 3 3.75 4.47 0.00
CA HIS A 3 2.43 4.64 -0.61
C HIS A 3 1.31 4.57 0.44
N PRO A 4 0.86 5.70 0.98
CA PRO A 4 -0.34 5.71 1.80
C PRO A 4 -1.57 5.37 0.94
N VAL A 5 -2.46 4.55 1.51
CA VAL A 5 -3.75 4.24 0.93
C VAL A 5 -4.79 5.16 1.56
N ILE A 6 -5.28 6.08 0.76
CA ILE A 6 -6.38 6.97 1.12
C ILE A 6 -7.68 6.30 0.72
N ARG A 7 -8.71 6.45 1.56
CA ARG A 7 -10.06 6.04 1.22
C ARG A 7 -10.91 7.27 0.92
N PRO A 8 -11.07 7.64 -0.37
CA PRO A 8 -11.92 8.75 -0.79
C PRO A 8 -13.34 8.67 -0.24
N GLY A 9 -13.92 7.47 -0.25
CA GLY A 9 -15.31 7.25 0.09
C GLY A 9 -15.97 6.29 -0.88
N VAL A 10 -17.28 6.47 -1.04
CA VAL A 10 -18.15 5.51 -1.72
C VAL A 10 -18.93 6.23 -2.82
N LEU A 11 -18.86 5.72 -4.04
CA LEU A 11 -19.73 6.11 -5.15
C LEU A 11 -21.04 5.33 -5.08
N THR A 12 -22.14 6.04 -4.91
CA THR A 12 -23.49 5.48 -5.01
C THR A 12 -23.99 5.69 -6.44
N PRO A 13 -24.23 4.62 -7.21
CA PRO A 13 -24.66 4.75 -8.58
C PRO A 13 -26.07 5.35 -8.67
N LYS A 14 -26.34 6.14 -9.71
CA LYS A 14 -27.69 6.68 -9.98
C LYS A 14 -28.71 5.57 -10.25
N ASP A 15 -28.26 4.51 -10.90
CA ASP A 15 -29.04 3.31 -11.18
C ASP A 15 -28.15 2.07 -10.96
N ARG A 16 -28.63 1.08 -10.20
CA ARG A 16 -27.88 -0.17 -9.93
C ARG A 16 -27.64 -1.00 -11.19
N ARG A 17 -28.43 -0.82 -12.26
CA ARG A 17 -28.21 -1.48 -13.56
C ARG A 17 -26.86 -1.15 -14.17
N ILE A 18 -26.23 -0.04 -13.78
CA ILE A 18 -24.87 0.32 -14.23
C ILE A 18 -23.83 -0.75 -13.91
N MET A 19 -24.04 -1.53 -12.86
CA MET A 19 -23.15 -2.63 -12.46
C MET A 19 -23.07 -3.74 -13.50
N ASN A 20 -24.07 -3.84 -14.39
CA ASN A 20 -24.03 -4.78 -15.51
C ASN A 20 -23.02 -4.38 -16.57
N HIS A 21 -22.74 -3.08 -16.70
CA HIS A 21 -21.91 -2.51 -17.75
C HIS A 21 -20.49 -2.14 -17.28
N LEU A 22 -20.25 -2.15 -15.96
CA LEU A 22 -18.94 -1.86 -15.38
C LEU A 22 -18.15 -3.13 -15.04
N ALA A 23 -16.85 -3.07 -15.29
CA ALA A 23 -15.87 -4.11 -14.93
C ALA A 23 -14.57 -3.47 -14.40
N LEU A 24 -14.69 -2.33 -13.71
CA LEU A 24 -13.56 -1.59 -13.17
C LEU A 24 -12.85 -2.43 -12.11
N TYR A 25 -11.53 -2.46 -12.18
CA TYR A 25 -10.67 -3.18 -11.26
C TYR A 25 -10.99 -4.69 -11.16
N ASP A 26 -11.51 -5.27 -12.25
CA ASP A 26 -11.68 -6.71 -12.43
C ASP A 26 -10.72 -7.23 -13.52
N ALA A 27 -9.97 -8.28 -13.22
CA ALA A 27 -9.06 -8.92 -14.16
C ALA A 27 -9.84 -9.88 -15.08
N ARG A 28 -9.76 -9.65 -16.39
CA ARG A 28 -10.46 -10.46 -17.40
C ARG A 28 -9.60 -10.69 -18.64
N TRP A 29 -9.91 -11.75 -19.38
CA TRP A 29 -9.23 -12.06 -20.63
C TRP A 29 -9.82 -11.26 -21.79
N VAL A 30 -8.96 -10.64 -22.60
CA VAL A 30 -9.29 -9.98 -23.87
C VAL A 30 -8.17 -10.31 -24.86
N ASN A 31 -8.51 -10.94 -25.99
CA ASN A 31 -7.56 -11.31 -27.05
C ASN A 31 -6.29 -12.04 -26.55
N GLY A 32 -6.45 -13.00 -25.63
CA GLY A 32 -5.33 -13.78 -25.08
C GLY A 32 -4.49 -13.07 -24.00
N ALA A 33 -4.84 -11.84 -23.61
CA ALA A 33 -4.18 -11.11 -22.54
C ALA A 33 -5.13 -10.86 -21.35
N ARG A 34 -4.59 -10.81 -20.13
CA ARG A 34 -5.34 -10.32 -18.96
C ARG A 34 -5.31 -8.80 -18.93
N VAL A 35 -6.47 -8.17 -18.93
CA VAL A 35 -6.64 -6.72 -18.83
C VAL A 35 -7.45 -6.35 -17.60
N ILE A 36 -7.16 -5.18 -17.05
CA ILE A 36 -7.90 -4.55 -15.95
C ILE A 36 -8.21 -3.12 -16.37
N ALA A 37 -9.50 -2.76 -16.36
CA ALA A 37 -9.90 -1.37 -16.56
C ALA A 37 -9.81 -0.62 -15.23
N LYS A 38 -9.27 0.60 -15.23
CA LYS A 38 -9.26 1.46 -14.06
C LYS A 38 -9.53 2.91 -14.47
N PRO A 39 -10.18 3.71 -13.62
CA PRO A 39 -10.22 5.14 -13.84
C PRO A 39 -8.85 5.74 -13.48
N VAL A 40 -8.45 6.76 -14.22
CA VAL A 40 -7.18 7.45 -14.06
C VAL A 40 -7.38 8.93 -14.30
N LEU A 41 -6.74 9.75 -13.47
CA LEU A 41 -6.53 11.15 -13.80
C LEU A 41 -5.44 11.21 -14.88
N THR A 42 -5.71 11.94 -15.95
CA THR A 42 -4.72 12.11 -17.03
C THR A 42 -3.54 12.93 -16.53
N GLU A 43 -2.37 12.78 -17.16
CA GLU A 43 -1.21 13.61 -16.82
C GLU A 43 -1.51 15.11 -16.95
N ALA A 44 -2.33 15.50 -17.93
CA ALA A 44 -2.74 16.88 -18.13
C ALA A 44 -3.49 17.42 -16.90
N VAL A 45 -4.47 16.66 -16.38
CA VAL A 45 -5.20 17.02 -15.14
C VAL A 45 -4.25 17.05 -13.96
N GLN A 46 -3.37 16.04 -13.80
CA GLN A 46 -2.42 15.99 -12.70
C GLN A 46 -1.47 17.19 -12.70
N ARG A 47 -0.96 17.61 -13.86
CA ARG A 47 -0.09 18.78 -13.99
C ARG A 47 -0.84 20.09 -13.72
N GLN A 48 -2.02 20.26 -14.32
CA GLN A 48 -2.86 21.46 -14.14
C GLN A 48 -3.24 21.67 -12.67
N GLU A 49 -3.61 20.59 -11.98
CA GLU A 49 -4.06 20.59 -10.59
C GLU A 49 -2.91 20.41 -9.58
N GLN A 50 -1.66 20.30 -10.07
CA GLN A 50 -0.46 20.07 -9.27
C GLN A 50 -0.60 18.90 -8.28
N LEU A 51 -1.08 17.77 -8.79
CA LEU A 51 -1.34 16.56 -8.02
C LEU A 51 -0.13 15.64 -8.01
N LEU A 52 0.14 15.04 -6.85
CA LEU A 52 1.03 13.89 -6.75
C LEU A 52 0.49 12.70 -7.55
N ASN A 53 1.40 11.81 -7.98
CA ASN A 53 1.03 10.62 -8.72
C ASN A 53 0.10 9.74 -7.87
N MET A 54 -0.94 9.16 -8.48
CA MET A 54 -1.83 8.25 -7.76
C MET A 54 -2.52 7.25 -8.67
N ASN A 55 -2.98 6.17 -8.06
CA ASN A 55 -3.84 5.18 -8.67
C ASN A 55 -5.15 5.04 -7.90
N THR A 56 -6.25 4.95 -8.63
CA THR A 56 -7.57 4.74 -8.07
C THR A 56 -8.05 3.32 -8.36
N ALA A 57 -8.22 2.55 -7.30
CA ALA A 57 -8.91 1.26 -7.33
C ALA A 57 -10.37 1.46 -6.95
N ILE A 58 -11.27 0.73 -7.63
CA ILE A 58 -12.70 0.78 -7.37
C ILE A 58 -13.19 -0.64 -7.17
N PHE A 59 -13.89 -0.87 -6.06
CA PHE A 59 -14.42 -2.19 -5.73
C PHE A 59 -15.93 -2.14 -5.55
N PRO A 60 -16.71 -3.03 -6.17
CA PRO A 60 -18.12 -3.12 -5.86
C PRO A 60 -18.30 -3.57 -4.40
N ARG A 61 -19.28 -2.99 -3.72
CA ARG A 61 -19.68 -3.36 -2.36
C ARG A 61 -21.19 -3.56 -2.32
N PRO A 62 -21.69 -4.40 -1.40
CA PRO A 62 -23.12 -4.43 -1.06
C PRO A 62 -23.63 -3.03 -0.73
N ALA A 63 -24.94 -2.79 -0.93
CA ALA A 63 -25.56 -1.50 -0.67
C ALA A 63 -25.19 -0.92 0.70
N TRP A 64 -24.90 0.39 0.73
CA TRP A 64 -24.24 1.06 1.85
C TRP A 64 -24.95 0.85 3.20
N ALA A 65 -26.29 0.79 3.24
CA ALA A 65 -27.06 0.53 4.46
C ALA A 65 -26.76 -0.85 5.10
N ARG A 66 -26.58 -1.90 4.29
CA ARG A 66 -26.16 -3.24 4.75
C ARG A 66 -24.68 -3.31 5.08
N TYR A 67 -23.85 -2.57 4.34
CA TYR A 67 -22.41 -2.45 4.56
C TYR A 67 -22.07 -1.68 5.84
N ASN A 68 -22.87 -0.70 6.22
CA ASN A 68 -22.62 0.18 7.37
C ASN A 68 -23.14 -0.41 8.69
N LEU A 69 -24.21 -1.23 8.71
CA LEU A 69 -24.66 -1.86 9.96
C LEU A 69 -23.55 -2.74 10.56
N LEU A 70 -22.91 -3.57 9.73
CA LEU A 70 -21.77 -4.38 10.18
C LEU A 70 -20.54 -3.54 10.53
N ARG A 71 -20.30 -2.39 9.88
CA ARG A 71 -19.11 -1.53 10.08
C ARG A 71 -19.30 -0.42 11.13
N MET A 72 -20.53 -0.12 11.54
CA MET A 72 -20.84 0.73 12.70
C MET A 72 -20.70 -0.07 13.99
N VAL A 73 -21.00 -1.37 13.94
CA VAL A 73 -20.88 -2.28 15.09
C VAL A 73 -19.48 -2.88 15.17
N LEU A 74 -18.74 -2.96 14.04
CA LEU A 74 -17.35 -3.42 13.97
C LEU A 74 -16.39 -2.26 13.66
N PRO A 75 -15.43 -1.94 14.54
CA PRO A 75 -14.60 -0.76 14.40
C PRO A 75 -13.66 -0.77 13.20
N LYS A 76 -13.22 0.45 12.87
CA LYS A 76 -12.34 0.76 11.76
C LYS A 76 -10.92 0.27 12.05
N GLY A 77 -10.49 -0.70 11.25
CA GLY A 77 -9.08 -0.95 10.94
C GLY A 77 -8.45 -2.11 11.70
N GLN A 78 -7.54 -2.81 11.02
CA GLN A 78 -6.56 -3.65 11.70
C GLN A 78 -5.66 -2.74 12.52
N ARG A 79 -5.54 -2.99 13.82
CA ARG A 79 -4.30 -2.68 14.55
C ARG A 79 -3.37 -3.87 14.32
N PRO A 80 -2.29 -3.74 13.50
CA PRO A 80 -1.35 -4.84 13.24
C PRO A 80 -0.74 -5.42 14.53
N SER A 81 -0.86 -4.67 15.62
CA SER A 81 -0.38 -4.96 16.95
C SER A 81 -1.49 -4.98 18.02
N SER A 82 -2.72 -5.42 17.71
CA SER A 82 -3.80 -5.55 18.71
C SER A 82 -3.37 -6.39 19.93
N PRO A 83 -3.34 -5.80 21.15
CA PRO A 83 -3.06 -6.53 22.38
C PRO A 83 -4.08 -7.64 22.64
N ALA A 84 -5.32 -7.51 22.16
CA ALA A 84 -6.37 -8.52 22.26
C ALA A 84 -6.06 -9.76 21.42
N LEU A 85 -5.65 -9.58 20.16
CA LEU A 85 -5.26 -10.70 19.29
C LEU A 85 -4.05 -11.47 19.83
N ARG A 86 -3.04 -10.75 20.35
CA ARG A 86 -1.89 -11.39 21.02
C ARG A 86 -2.32 -12.15 22.26
N SER A 87 -3.11 -11.51 23.12
CA SER A 87 -3.58 -12.12 24.37
C SER A 87 -4.46 -13.35 24.11
N ALA A 88 -5.36 -13.30 23.13
CA ALA A 88 -6.19 -14.44 22.73
C ALA A 88 -5.35 -15.61 22.20
N ARG A 89 -4.30 -15.35 21.41
CA ARG A 89 -3.37 -16.40 20.95
C ARG A 89 -2.58 -17.01 22.11
N THR A 90 -2.10 -16.19 23.05
CA THR A 90 -1.39 -16.66 24.24
C THR A 90 -2.27 -17.52 25.12
N VAL A 91 -3.50 -17.07 25.43
CA VAL A 91 -4.49 -17.85 26.19
C VAL A 91 -4.84 -19.15 25.45
N SER A 92 -5.09 -19.10 24.13
CA SER A 92 -5.39 -20.30 23.34
C SER A 92 -4.25 -21.32 23.34
N ARG A 93 -2.99 -20.87 23.29
CA ARG A 93 -1.81 -21.76 23.39
C ARG A 93 -1.66 -22.35 24.78
N ALA A 94 -1.81 -21.54 25.83
CA ALA A 94 -1.73 -21.99 27.22
C ALA A 94 -2.81 -23.04 27.53
N LEU A 95 -4.05 -22.80 27.09
CA LEU A 95 -5.16 -23.77 27.23
C LEU A 95 -4.88 -25.07 26.47
N LYS A 96 -4.31 -25.01 25.25
CA LYS A 96 -3.89 -26.21 24.51
C LYS A 96 -2.81 -27.01 25.23
N GLN A 97 -1.95 -26.34 25.99
CA GLN A 97 -0.89 -26.94 26.80
C GLN A 97 -1.37 -27.30 28.22
N ARG A 98 -2.67 -27.14 28.52
CA ARG A 98 -3.27 -27.34 29.86
C ARG A 98 -2.59 -26.52 30.96
N GLN A 99 -2.05 -25.35 30.61
CA GLN A 99 -1.40 -24.43 31.53
C GLN A 99 -2.22 -23.15 31.67
N PHE A 100 -2.12 -22.51 32.83
CA PHE A 100 -2.65 -21.16 33.03
C PHE A 100 -1.56 -20.14 32.67
N PRO A 101 -1.85 -19.12 31.83
CA PRO A 101 -0.88 -18.09 31.53
C PRO A 101 -0.59 -17.26 32.78
N ALA A 102 0.70 -17.03 33.07
CA ALA A 102 1.16 -16.32 34.28
C ALA A 102 0.52 -14.92 34.44
N ASP A 103 0.25 -14.22 33.33
CA ASP A 103 -0.40 -12.90 33.26
C ASP A 103 -1.91 -12.99 32.91
N GLY A 104 -2.63 -13.99 33.44
CA GLY A 104 -4.01 -14.31 33.03
C GLY A 104 -5.00 -13.14 33.08
N LEU A 105 -4.98 -12.35 34.16
CA LEU A 105 -5.84 -11.17 34.34
C LEU A 105 -5.57 -10.07 33.30
N LYS A 106 -4.30 -9.83 32.98
CA LYS A 106 -3.87 -8.86 31.96
C LYS A 106 -4.32 -9.30 30.57
N HIS A 107 -4.22 -10.60 30.26
CA HIS A 107 -4.71 -11.14 29.00
C HIS A 107 -6.24 -11.06 28.89
N ALA A 108 -6.99 -11.36 29.95
CA ALA A 108 -8.44 -11.23 29.99
C ALA A 108 -8.88 -9.76 29.78
N LYS A 109 -8.23 -8.81 30.48
CA LYS A 109 -8.47 -7.37 30.31
C LYS A 109 -8.22 -6.92 28.87
N ASN A 110 -7.09 -7.33 28.27
CA ASN A 110 -6.76 -6.99 26.88
C ASN A 110 -7.75 -7.59 25.87
N ILE A 111 -8.24 -8.81 26.10
CA ILE A 111 -9.26 -9.46 25.28
C ILE A 111 -10.58 -8.70 25.37
N LEU A 112 -11.00 -8.32 26.57
CA LEU A 112 -12.27 -7.60 26.79
C LEU A 112 -12.24 -6.20 26.17
N LEU A 113 -11.12 -5.47 26.34
CA LEU A 113 -10.92 -4.13 25.79
C LEU A 113 -10.71 -4.09 24.27
N GLY A 114 -10.37 -5.23 23.65
CA GLY A 114 -10.18 -5.34 22.19
C GLY A 114 -11.02 -6.47 21.58
N MET A 115 -12.20 -6.72 22.13
CA MET A 115 -13.12 -7.77 21.67
C MET A 115 -13.58 -7.51 20.22
N ASP A 116 -13.65 -6.24 19.87
CA ASP A 116 -13.92 -5.73 18.54
C ASP A 116 -12.86 -6.13 17.49
N ASP A 117 -11.57 -6.06 17.84
CA ASP A 117 -10.47 -6.56 17.01
C ASP A 117 -10.54 -8.08 16.78
N LEU A 118 -10.99 -8.83 17.80
CA LEU A 118 -11.15 -10.29 17.72
C LEU A 118 -12.29 -10.68 16.78
N ILE A 119 -13.44 -10.00 16.87
CA ILE A 119 -14.57 -10.23 15.97
C ILE A 119 -14.18 -9.88 14.53
N TYR A 120 -13.47 -8.77 14.33
CA TYR A 120 -12.96 -8.39 13.01
C TYR A 120 -12.00 -9.44 12.43
N ALA A 121 -11.06 -9.95 13.23
CA ALA A 121 -10.11 -10.97 12.79
C ALA A 121 -10.78 -12.32 12.47
N ALA A 122 -11.77 -12.72 13.27
CA ALA A 122 -12.57 -13.93 13.03
C ALA A 122 -13.36 -13.81 11.73
N TRP A 123 -13.93 -12.64 11.43
CA TRP A 123 -14.66 -12.35 10.21
C TRP A 123 -13.77 -12.37 8.95
N ARG A 124 -12.51 -11.93 9.06
CA ARG A 124 -11.56 -11.86 7.92
C ARG A 124 -10.83 -13.18 7.63
N THR A 125 -10.80 -14.14 8.56
CA THR A 125 -10.04 -15.39 8.39
C THR A 125 -10.78 -16.36 7.47
N PRO A 126 -10.30 -16.66 6.24
CA PRO A 126 -10.97 -17.59 5.35
C PRO A 126 -10.88 -19.02 5.90
N GLY A 127 -11.98 -19.79 5.86
CA GLY A 127 -11.94 -21.25 6.03
C GLY A 127 -12.37 -21.84 7.39
N ARG A 128 -12.96 -21.08 8.32
CA ARG A 128 -13.53 -21.65 9.57
C ARG A 128 -15.06 -21.71 9.65
N SER A 129 -15.78 -21.01 8.78
CA SER A 129 -17.23 -21.12 8.70
C SER A 129 -17.62 -22.16 7.66
N ARG A 130 -18.11 -23.33 8.12
CA ARG A 130 -18.78 -24.34 7.26
C ARG A 130 -20.10 -23.82 6.66
N PHE A 131 -20.54 -22.61 7.02
CA PHE A 131 -21.84 -22.04 6.63
C PHE A 131 -21.75 -20.86 5.65
N THR A 132 -20.56 -20.40 5.26
CA THR A 132 -20.41 -19.35 4.24
C THR A 132 -19.80 -19.92 2.97
N HIS A 133 -20.65 -20.44 2.09
CA HIS A 133 -20.35 -20.46 0.65
C HIS A 133 -19.83 -19.07 0.26
N ARG A 134 -18.67 -19.03 -0.43
CA ARG A 134 -17.98 -17.85 -1.02
C ARG A 134 -18.28 -16.53 -0.27
N PRO A 135 -17.39 -16.02 0.60
CA PRO A 135 -17.63 -14.75 1.26
C PRO A 135 -18.09 -13.72 0.22
N LEU A 136 -19.22 -13.04 0.48
CA LEU A 136 -19.76 -11.94 -0.34
C LEU A 136 -18.71 -10.84 -0.63
N PHE A 137 -17.53 -10.92 0.00
CA PHE A 137 -16.41 -10.00 0.00
C PHE A 137 -15.12 -10.58 -0.59
N SER A 138 -15.15 -11.78 -1.20
CA SER A 138 -13.97 -12.48 -1.75
C SER A 138 -13.52 -12.03 -3.15
N TYR A 139 -14.08 -10.95 -3.68
CA TYR A 139 -13.61 -10.34 -4.92
C TYR A 139 -12.46 -9.39 -4.62
N THR A 140 -11.28 -9.97 -4.46
CA THR A 140 -10.01 -9.26 -4.24
C THR A 140 -9.26 -9.10 -5.57
N PHE A 141 -8.31 -8.15 -5.60
CA PHE A 141 -7.51 -7.81 -6.79
C PHE A 141 -6.84 -9.03 -7.45
N ASP A 142 -6.46 -10.05 -6.65
CA ASP A 142 -5.79 -11.27 -7.09
C ASP A 142 -6.71 -12.28 -7.78
N ARG A 143 -8.03 -12.24 -7.54
CA ARG A 143 -8.95 -13.28 -8.02
C ARG A 143 -9.94 -12.81 -9.08
N GLY A 144 -10.27 -11.52 -9.11
CA GLY A 144 -11.26 -10.98 -10.04
C GLY A 144 -12.61 -11.73 -9.99
N GLY A 145 -13.38 -11.63 -11.07
CA GLY A 145 -14.59 -12.41 -11.33
C GLY A 145 -15.89 -11.81 -10.83
N TRP A 146 -15.88 -10.59 -10.28
CA TRP A 146 -17.13 -9.94 -9.86
C TRP A 146 -17.95 -9.43 -11.05
N SER A 147 -17.27 -9.01 -12.13
CA SER A 147 -17.91 -8.48 -13.33
C SER A 147 -18.61 -9.58 -14.14
N GLN A 148 -18.26 -10.84 -13.88
CA GLN A 148 -18.79 -12.04 -14.53
C GLN A 148 -20.06 -12.60 -13.86
N LEU A 149 -20.52 -11.98 -12.78
CA LEU A 149 -21.76 -12.39 -12.13
C LEU A 149 -22.98 -11.90 -12.92
N ASP A 150 -24.02 -12.72 -13.01
CA ASP A 150 -25.27 -12.36 -13.69
C ASP A 150 -26.19 -11.48 -12.81
N ASP A 151 -26.06 -11.56 -11.48
CA ASP A 151 -26.91 -10.90 -10.48
C ASP A 151 -26.19 -9.74 -9.75
N LYS A 152 -25.29 -9.03 -10.46
CA LYS A 152 -24.52 -7.90 -9.91
C LYS A 152 -25.40 -6.84 -9.25
N PRO A 153 -26.50 -6.36 -9.86
CA PRO A 153 -27.34 -5.31 -9.27
C PRO A 153 -28.04 -5.76 -8.00
N GLN A 154 -28.23 -7.06 -7.76
CA GLN A 154 -28.80 -7.60 -6.54
C GLN A 154 -27.74 -7.69 -5.43
N LYS A 155 -26.51 -8.10 -5.78
CA LYS A 155 -25.38 -8.29 -4.86
C LYS A 155 -24.71 -7.00 -4.42
N PHE A 156 -24.57 -6.04 -5.33
CA PHE A 156 -23.82 -4.81 -5.10
C PHE A 156 -24.75 -3.59 -5.17
N GLY A 157 -24.43 -2.56 -4.39
CA GLY A 157 -25.21 -1.33 -4.35
C GLY A 157 -24.37 -0.06 -4.33
N CYS A 158 -23.06 -0.16 -4.21
CA CYS A 158 -22.14 0.97 -4.33
C CYS A 158 -20.75 0.52 -4.74
N PHE A 159 -19.87 1.49 -5.00
CA PHE A 159 -18.46 1.28 -5.30
C PHE A 159 -17.59 1.97 -4.25
N ASP A 160 -16.68 1.22 -3.64
CA ASP A 160 -15.70 1.71 -2.68
C ASP A 160 -14.41 2.09 -3.41
N LEU A 161 -13.99 3.34 -3.25
CA LEU A 161 -12.78 3.86 -3.89
C LEU A 161 -11.61 3.76 -2.93
N GLN A 162 -10.43 3.45 -3.49
CA GLN A 162 -9.16 3.46 -2.78
C GLN A 162 -8.13 4.17 -3.64
N HIS A 163 -7.48 5.20 -3.10
CA HIS A 163 -6.36 5.86 -3.77
C HIS A 163 -5.07 5.35 -3.16
N VAL A 164 -4.21 4.76 -3.98
CA VAL A 164 -2.80 4.56 -3.66
C VAL A 164 -2.07 5.80 -4.15
N THR A 165 -1.59 6.62 -3.23
CA THR A 165 -0.99 7.92 -3.58
C THR A 165 0.51 7.88 -3.40
N GLU A 166 1.22 8.59 -4.26
CA GLU A 166 2.59 9.01 -3.99
C GLU A 166 2.64 9.88 -2.74
N GLN A 167 3.75 9.76 -2.00
CA GLN A 167 4.12 10.69 -0.96
C GLN A 167 5.30 11.54 -1.46
N ALA A 168 5.19 12.86 -1.33
CA ALA A 168 6.27 13.76 -1.71
C ALA A 168 7.54 13.50 -0.86
N PRO A 169 8.74 13.59 -1.46
CA PRO A 169 9.99 13.57 -0.70
C PRO A 169 10.03 14.73 0.32
N ASP A 170 10.42 14.44 1.56
CA ASP A 170 10.59 15.45 2.62
C ASP A 170 11.81 15.09 3.46
N PRO A 171 12.78 16.01 3.65
CA PRO A 171 13.96 15.75 4.48
C PRO A 171 13.65 15.47 5.97
N ASN A 172 12.46 15.84 6.45
CA ASN A 172 12.00 15.52 7.81
C ASN A 172 11.37 14.13 7.90
N ASN A 173 11.01 13.53 6.77
CA ASN A 173 10.64 12.12 6.69
C ASN A 173 11.93 11.29 6.56
N ARG A 174 12.50 10.91 7.70
CA ARG A 174 13.83 10.31 7.78
C ARG A 174 13.89 9.10 8.69
N LEU A 175 14.89 8.28 8.44
CA LEU A 175 15.28 7.18 9.30
C LEU A 175 16.56 7.57 10.03
N VAL A 176 16.58 7.35 11.34
CA VAL A 176 17.78 7.54 12.16
C VAL A 176 18.00 6.31 13.02
N LEU A 177 19.24 6.09 13.44
CA LEU A 177 19.57 5.04 14.39
C LEU A 177 19.34 5.58 15.81
N SER A 178 18.56 4.87 16.61
CA SER A 178 18.38 5.18 18.02
C SER A 178 19.54 4.65 18.87
N ASP A 179 19.59 5.06 20.13
CA ASP A 179 20.55 4.53 21.10
C ASP A 179 20.20 3.10 21.56
N ASP A 180 18.92 2.72 21.48
CA ASP A 180 18.46 1.36 21.79
C ASP A 180 19.04 0.33 20.81
N ARG A 181 19.37 -0.85 21.32
CA ARG A 181 19.83 -1.99 20.54
C ARG A 181 18.76 -3.07 20.40
N ASP A 182 18.77 -3.79 19.28
CA ASP A 182 17.95 -4.96 19.06
C ASP A 182 18.58 -6.22 19.68
N ALA A 183 17.92 -7.37 19.49
CA ALA A 183 18.40 -8.65 20.03
C ALA A 183 19.72 -9.14 19.42
N PHE A 184 20.15 -8.57 18.28
CA PHE A 184 21.41 -8.87 17.61
C PHE A 184 22.49 -7.85 17.95
N GLY A 185 22.20 -6.88 18.82
CA GLY A 185 23.11 -5.82 19.22
C GLY A 185 23.21 -4.66 18.23
N TYR A 186 22.40 -4.61 17.17
CA TYR A 186 22.38 -3.47 16.24
C TYR A 186 21.51 -2.34 16.78
N ARG A 187 21.88 -1.09 16.46
CA ARG A 187 21.04 0.07 16.79
C ARG A 187 19.69 -0.04 16.10
N ARG A 188 18.61 0.15 16.86
CA ARG A 188 17.25 0.12 16.33
C ARG A 188 16.99 1.32 15.44
N LEU A 189 16.05 1.15 14.53
CA LEU A 189 15.60 2.21 13.63
C LEU A 189 14.55 3.07 14.33
N ALA A 190 14.79 4.37 14.43
CA ALA A 190 13.79 5.37 14.74
C ALA A 190 13.27 5.98 13.44
N ILE A 191 11.95 5.88 13.25
CA ILE A 191 11.25 6.31 12.04
C ILE A 191 10.58 7.65 12.33
N HIS A 192 11.06 8.71 11.69
CA HIS A 192 10.37 10.01 11.67
C HIS A 192 9.56 10.07 10.38
N TRP A 193 8.24 9.97 10.50
CA TRP A 193 7.34 9.97 9.36
C TRP A 193 6.11 10.83 9.63
N ARG A 194 5.79 11.69 8.67
CA ARG A 194 4.62 12.56 8.65
C ARG A 194 3.98 12.58 7.27
N TYR A 195 2.67 12.82 7.26
CA TYR A 195 1.87 13.03 6.06
C TYR A 195 1.61 14.53 5.90
N ASN A 196 2.21 15.11 4.85
CA ASN A 196 2.38 16.54 4.69
C ASN A 196 1.21 17.20 3.96
N ASP A 197 1.21 18.52 3.93
CA ASP A 197 0.13 19.32 3.32
C ASP A 197 -0.03 19.06 1.82
N ILE A 198 1.08 18.88 1.08
CA ILE A 198 1.02 18.51 -0.33
C ILE A 198 0.32 17.17 -0.52
N ASP A 199 0.64 16.17 0.31
CA ASP A 199 0.03 14.85 0.22
C ASP A 199 -1.48 14.93 0.49
N ARG A 200 -1.87 15.65 1.57
CA ARG A 200 -3.27 15.87 1.96
C ARG A 200 -4.06 16.64 0.91
N ARG A 201 -3.48 17.72 0.38
CA ARG A 201 -4.10 18.58 -0.64
C ARG A 201 -4.31 17.81 -1.93
N SER A 202 -3.29 17.10 -2.42
CA SER A 202 -3.40 16.29 -3.64
C SER A 202 -4.44 15.19 -3.49
N ALA A 203 -4.45 14.48 -2.35
CA ALA A 203 -5.49 13.48 -2.07
C ALA A 203 -6.90 14.09 -2.07
N LYS A 204 -7.10 15.20 -1.35
CA LYS A 204 -8.41 15.88 -1.25
C LYS A 204 -8.89 16.41 -2.61
N ARG A 205 -8.01 17.02 -3.40
CA ARG A 205 -8.38 17.54 -4.72
C ARG A 205 -8.74 16.41 -5.68
N ALA A 206 -7.97 15.33 -5.72
CA ALA A 206 -8.31 14.16 -6.51
C ALA A 206 -9.66 13.55 -6.12
N MET A 207 -9.98 13.46 -4.82
CA MET A 207 -11.30 13.01 -4.37
C MET A 207 -12.43 13.88 -4.94
N THR A 208 -12.21 15.20 -5.00
CA THR A 208 -13.19 16.16 -5.50
C THR A 208 -13.36 16.02 -7.01
N ILE A 209 -12.26 15.91 -7.76
CA ILE A 209 -12.28 15.69 -9.21
C ILE A 209 -13.05 14.41 -9.53
N PHE A 210 -12.74 13.29 -8.86
CA PHE A 210 -13.49 12.05 -9.09
C PHE A 210 -15.00 12.21 -8.83
N ALA A 211 -15.38 12.93 -7.77
CA ALA A 211 -16.79 13.17 -7.47
C ALA A 211 -17.48 14.01 -8.56
N GLU A 212 -16.82 15.07 -9.03
CA GLU A 212 -17.28 15.93 -10.12
C GLU A 212 -17.45 15.13 -11.41
N GLU A 213 -16.44 14.37 -11.82
CA GLU A 213 -16.45 13.55 -13.04
C GLU A 213 -17.50 12.45 -12.99
N PHE A 214 -17.65 11.74 -11.87
CA PHE A 214 -18.68 10.72 -11.73
C PHE A 214 -20.10 11.30 -11.79
N ALA A 215 -20.30 12.50 -11.24
CA ALA A 215 -21.58 13.20 -11.31
C ALA A 215 -21.88 13.68 -12.74
N GLN A 216 -20.90 14.31 -13.41
CA GLN A 216 -21.04 14.81 -14.77
C GLN A 216 -21.28 13.67 -15.78
N ALA A 217 -20.59 12.54 -15.61
CA ALA A 217 -20.81 11.35 -16.44
C ALA A 217 -22.14 10.62 -16.12
N GLY A 218 -22.94 11.11 -15.17
CA GLY A 218 -24.21 10.50 -14.76
C GLY A 218 -24.06 9.15 -14.05
N LEU A 219 -22.86 8.81 -13.60
CA LEU A 219 -22.53 7.52 -12.99
C LEU A 219 -23.07 7.44 -11.56
N GLY A 220 -23.14 8.56 -10.85
CA GLY A 220 -23.70 8.62 -9.50
C GLY A 220 -23.14 9.76 -8.66
N SER A 221 -23.33 9.66 -7.34
CA SER A 221 -22.79 10.64 -6.39
C SER A 221 -21.83 10.00 -5.40
N MET A 222 -20.75 10.71 -5.08
CA MET A 222 -19.79 10.26 -4.08
C MET A 222 -20.17 10.77 -2.68
N ARG A 223 -20.10 9.87 -1.71
CA ARG A 223 -20.09 10.19 -0.28
C ARG A 223 -18.65 10.07 0.22
N PHE A 224 -18.07 11.17 0.67
CA PHE A 224 -16.70 11.19 1.16
C PHE A 224 -16.54 10.50 2.52
N GLU A 225 -15.40 9.85 2.72
CA GLU A 225 -14.94 9.40 4.04
C GLU A 225 -13.81 10.30 4.50
N LEU A 226 -14.14 11.20 5.43
CA LEU A 226 -13.21 12.16 6.01
C LEU A 226 -12.93 11.80 7.47
N ASP A 227 -11.72 12.10 7.92
CA ASP A 227 -11.29 12.06 9.31
C ASP A 227 -10.98 13.50 9.76
N HIS A 228 -11.81 14.04 10.65
CA HIS A 228 -11.76 15.44 11.10
C HIS A 228 -11.62 16.47 9.95
N GLY A 229 -12.34 16.26 8.85
CA GLY A 229 -12.32 17.15 7.67
C GLY A 229 -11.16 16.91 6.69
N THR A 230 -10.30 15.94 6.96
CA THR A 230 -9.18 15.54 6.09
C THR A 230 -9.42 14.19 5.43
N PRO A 231 -8.77 13.87 4.29
CA PRO A 231 -8.88 12.54 3.67
C PRO A 231 -8.51 11.42 4.65
N MET A 232 -9.35 10.39 4.75
CA MET A 232 -9.09 9.28 5.66
C MET A 232 -7.95 8.40 5.13
N ILE A 233 -6.82 8.38 5.85
CA ILE A 233 -5.70 7.47 5.60
C ILE A 233 -6.10 6.09 6.14
N TRP A 234 -6.39 5.15 5.25
CA TRP A 234 -6.77 3.78 5.65
C TRP A 234 -5.55 2.95 6.06
N ASN A 235 -4.45 3.08 5.30
CA ASN A 235 -3.19 2.44 5.62
C ASN A 235 -2.05 3.41 5.30
N PRO A 236 -1.20 3.81 6.26
CA PRO A 236 -0.11 4.74 6.01
C PRO A 236 1.05 4.16 5.19
N SER A 237 1.12 2.83 5.01
CA SER A 237 2.22 2.15 4.30
C SER A 237 1.74 0.91 3.57
N LEU A 238 2.25 0.69 2.35
CA LEU A 238 2.09 -0.56 1.62
C LEU A 238 3.36 -1.41 1.63
N HIS A 239 4.25 -1.18 2.60
CA HIS A 239 5.56 -1.81 2.69
C HIS A 239 6.47 -1.50 1.50
N HIS A 240 6.31 -0.30 0.92
CA HIS A 240 7.10 0.18 -0.22
C HIS A 240 7.96 1.38 0.20
N MET A 241 8.82 1.17 1.20
CA MET A 241 9.68 2.23 1.72
C MET A 241 10.71 2.66 0.65
N MET A 242 10.84 3.97 0.43
CA MET A 242 11.65 4.56 -0.63
C MET A 242 12.45 5.79 -0.17
N GLY A 243 13.56 6.05 -0.86
CA GLY A 243 14.32 7.30 -0.78
C GLY A 243 15.32 7.44 0.38
N THR A 244 15.60 6.36 1.12
CA THR A 244 16.49 6.40 2.31
C THR A 244 17.96 6.55 1.97
N THR A 245 18.36 6.24 0.74
CA THR A 245 19.70 6.49 0.16
C THR A 245 19.54 7.08 -1.23
N ARG A 246 18.71 8.13 -1.33
CA ARG A 246 18.20 8.67 -2.60
C ARG A 246 19.31 8.96 -3.62
N MET A 247 18.98 8.70 -4.88
CA MET A 247 19.76 9.10 -6.04
C MET A 247 19.71 10.62 -6.23
N HIS A 248 20.88 11.20 -6.51
CA HIS A 248 21.02 12.60 -6.90
C HIS A 248 22.37 12.85 -7.57
N GLU A 249 22.44 13.81 -8.49
CA GLU A 249 23.71 14.20 -9.16
C GLU A 249 24.71 14.79 -8.15
N SER A 250 24.24 15.66 -7.25
CA SER A 250 25.06 16.23 -6.17
C SER A 250 25.15 15.32 -4.93
N PRO A 251 26.37 15.08 -4.38
CA PRO A 251 26.59 14.30 -3.16
C PRO A 251 26.04 14.97 -1.89
N THR A 252 25.70 16.26 -1.95
CA THR A 252 25.11 16.98 -0.81
C THR A 252 23.59 16.82 -0.73
N GLN A 253 22.96 16.26 -1.78
CA GLN A 253 21.51 16.14 -1.90
C GLN A 253 21.04 14.69 -2.07
N GLY A 254 21.97 13.74 -2.25
CA GLY A 254 21.69 12.31 -2.33
C GLY A 254 22.90 11.48 -1.93
N VAL A 255 22.68 10.17 -1.77
CA VAL A 255 23.69 9.20 -1.32
C VAL A 255 24.38 8.52 -2.50
N VAL A 256 23.64 8.30 -3.59
CA VAL A 256 24.15 7.67 -4.80
C VAL A 256 23.99 8.57 -6.02
N ASP A 257 24.86 8.38 -7.01
CA ASP A 257 24.74 9.02 -8.33
C ASP A 257 23.67 8.33 -9.20
N ALA A 258 23.47 8.83 -10.42
CA ALA A 258 22.51 8.27 -11.39
C ALA A 258 22.77 6.77 -11.70
N ASN A 259 24.00 6.31 -11.47
CA ASN A 259 24.41 4.93 -11.70
C ASN A 259 24.13 4.03 -10.49
N CYS A 260 23.55 4.54 -9.40
CA CYS A 260 23.39 3.85 -8.12
C CYS A 260 24.71 3.60 -7.38
N ARG A 261 25.80 4.29 -7.75
CA ARG A 261 27.08 4.22 -7.05
C ARG A 261 27.12 5.24 -5.92
N VAL A 262 27.62 4.84 -4.76
CA VAL A 262 27.74 5.71 -3.59
C VAL A 262 28.75 6.82 -3.87
N HIS A 263 28.35 8.06 -3.62
CA HIS A 263 29.22 9.22 -3.79
C HIS A 263 30.49 9.07 -2.94
N GLY A 264 31.64 9.31 -3.56
CA GLY A 264 32.95 9.20 -2.89
C GLY A 264 33.49 7.78 -2.71
N VAL A 265 32.80 6.74 -3.19
CA VAL A 265 33.27 5.35 -3.12
C VAL A 265 33.17 4.68 -4.48
N ALA A 266 34.31 4.29 -5.06
CA ALA A 266 34.38 3.85 -6.45
C ALA A 266 33.69 2.50 -6.72
N ASN A 267 33.64 1.62 -5.71
CA ASN A 267 33.24 0.22 -5.85
C ASN A 267 32.03 -0.17 -4.96
N LEU A 268 31.23 0.80 -4.51
CA LEU A 268 30.05 0.56 -3.67
C LEU A 268 28.78 1.02 -4.37
N PHE A 269 27.83 0.10 -4.54
CA PHE A 269 26.57 0.32 -5.24
C PHE A 269 25.37 -0.04 -4.36
N ILE A 270 24.22 0.61 -4.60
CA ILE A 270 22.96 0.31 -3.90
C ILE A 270 21.85 0.06 -4.92
N ALA A 271 21.39 -1.18 -5.03
CA ALA A 271 20.23 -1.55 -5.86
C ALA A 271 19.00 -1.83 -4.97
N SER A 272 18.20 -0.80 -4.70
CA SER A 272 17.06 -0.87 -3.78
C SER A 272 16.09 0.29 -4.01
N SER A 273 14.84 0.18 -3.55
CA SER A 273 13.88 1.30 -3.56
C SER A 273 14.35 2.50 -2.74
N SER A 274 15.33 2.30 -1.86
CA SER A 274 16.02 3.35 -1.13
C SER A 274 16.66 4.41 -2.02
N VAL A 275 17.05 4.08 -3.26
CA VAL A 275 17.66 5.05 -4.19
C VAL A 275 16.65 5.88 -4.97
N PHE A 276 15.35 5.60 -4.84
CA PHE A 276 14.35 6.30 -5.65
C PHE A 276 14.24 7.77 -5.22
N PRO A 277 14.40 8.75 -6.14
CA PRO A 277 14.27 10.17 -5.82
C PRO A 277 12.80 10.57 -5.60
N THR A 278 11.86 9.85 -6.21
CA THR A 278 10.40 9.98 -6.07
C THR A 278 9.77 8.60 -6.02
N GLY A 279 8.56 8.50 -5.45
CA GLY A 279 7.94 7.21 -5.17
C GLY A 279 6.93 6.74 -6.23
N GLY A 280 6.23 7.65 -6.89
CA GLY A 280 5.07 7.30 -7.70
C GLY A 280 3.98 6.58 -6.89
N TYR A 281 3.14 5.78 -7.56
CA TYR A 281 2.09 4.96 -6.90
C TYR A 281 2.24 3.45 -7.12
N ALA A 282 3.17 3.05 -7.99
CA ALA A 282 3.31 1.67 -8.44
C ALA A 282 4.25 0.88 -7.51
N ASN A 283 4.06 -0.43 -7.44
CA ASN A 283 4.91 -1.30 -6.63
C ASN A 283 6.37 -1.23 -7.10
N THR A 284 7.28 -1.14 -6.14
CA THR A 284 8.69 -0.79 -6.38
C THR A 284 9.52 -1.92 -6.98
N THR A 285 9.14 -3.19 -6.77
CA THR A 285 9.97 -4.36 -7.06
C THR A 285 10.47 -4.44 -8.50
N LEU A 286 9.61 -4.14 -9.48
CA LEU A 286 10.02 -4.21 -10.90
C LEU A 286 11.13 -3.19 -11.21
N THR A 287 11.00 -1.97 -10.68
CA THR A 287 12.03 -0.94 -10.82
C THR A 287 13.30 -1.32 -10.08
N ILE A 288 13.21 -1.96 -8.90
CA ILE A 288 14.38 -2.50 -8.19
C ILE A 288 15.12 -3.52 -9.05
N LEU A 289 14.40 -4.45 -9.69
CA LEU A 289 15.00 -5.45 -10.57
C LEU A 289 15.70 -4.81 -11.77
N ALA A 290 15.09 -3.82 -12.41
CA ALA A 290 15.70 -3.09 -13.51
C ALA A 290 17.00 -2.38 -13.09
N LEU A 291 17.03 -1.75 -11.90
CA LEU A 291 18.24 -1.15 -11.36
C LEU A 291 19.30 -2.17 -10.98
N ALA A 292 18.89 -3.32 -10.44
CA ALA A 292 19.81 -4.40 -10.06
C ALA A 292 20.52 -4.98 -11.28
N LEU A 293 19.80 -5.21 -12.39
CA LEU A 293 20.39 -5.65 -13.66
C LEU A 293 21.39 -4.62 -14.18
N ARG A 294 21.01 -3.33 -14.21
CA ARG A 294 21.92 -2.26 -14.65
C ARG A 294 23.18 -2.16 -13.79
N VAL A 295 23.07 -2.33 -12.47
CA VAL A 295 24.22 -2.34 -11.55
C VAL A 295 25.09 -3.57 -11.76
N ALA A 296 24.49 -4.73 -12.07
CA ALA A 296 25.26 -5.95 -12.36
C ALA A 296 26.15 -5.75 -13.59
N ASP A 297 25.62 -5.20 -14.68
CA ASP A 297 26.39 -4.88 -15.90
C ASP A 297 27.57 -3.94 -15.58
N GLN A 298 27.33 -2.90 -14.77
CA GLN A 298 28.39 -1.95 -14.38
C GLN A 298 29.50 -2.60 -13.52
N VAL A 299 29.13 -3.53 -12.65
CA VAL A 299 30.10 -4.27 -11.84
C VAL A 299 30.91 -5.21 -12.71
N GLU A 300 30.29 -5.87 -13.70
CA GLU A 300 30.99 -6.72 -14.66
C GLU A 300 32.02 -5.92 -15.47
N ASP A 301 31.63 -4.78 -16.04
CA ASP A 301 32.53 -3.88 -16.77
C ASP A 301 33.70 -3.40 -15.91
N MET A 302 33.44 -3.05 -14.64
CA MET A 302 34.46 -2.62 -13.69
C MET A 302 35.47 -3.74 -13.39
N LEU A 303 35.00 -4.99 -13.22
CA LEU A 303 35.84 -6.14 -12.97
C LEU A 303 36.68 -6.53 -14.20
N ALA A 304 36.09 -6.50 -15.40
CA ALA A 304 36.79 -6.76 -16.66
C ALA A 304 37.89 -5.73 -16.93
N SER A 305 37.61 -4.45 -16.65
CA SER A 305 38.59 -3.37 -16.77
C SER A 305 39.74 -3.55 -15.79
N SER A 306 39.44 -3.92 -14.54
CA SER A 306 40.45 -4.15 -13.49
C SER A 306 41.35 -5.36 -13.81
N ALA A 307 40.79 -6.44 -14.36
CA ALA A 307 41.54 -7.61 -14.81
C ALA A 307 42.50 -7.27 -15.97
N THR A 308 42.10 -6.36 -16.86
CA THR A 308 42.94 -5.89 -17.97
C THR A 308 44.11 -5.03 -17.49
N THR A 309 43.91 -4.19 -16.48
CA THR A 309 44.99 -3.38 -15.88
C THR A 309 46.03 -4.26 -15.20
N LEU A 310 45.59 -5.27 -14.44
CA LEU A 310 46.48 -6.21 -13.76
C LEU A 310 47.32 -7.05 -14.72
N SER A 311 46.77 -7.47 -15.85
CA SER A 311 47.52 -8.25 -16.85
C SER A 311 48.58 -7.41 -17.58
N LEU A 312 48.32 -6.12 -17.83
CA LEU A 312 49.30 -5.20 -18.44
C LEU A 312 50.46 -4.88 -17.50
N GLU A 313 50.21 -4.70 -16.21
CA GLU A 313 51.27 -4.48 -15.20
C GLU A 313 52.15 -5.72 -15.02
N GLN A 314 51.58 -6.93 -15.13
CA GLN A 314 52.34 -8.19 -15.04
C GLN A 314 53.21 -8.50 -16.27
N VAL A 315 52.91 -7.92 -17.44
CA VAL A 315 53.71 -8.10 -18.67
C VAL A 315 54.88 -7.11 -18.75
N GLN A 316 54.86 -6.04 -17.94
CA GLN A 316 55.91 -5.01 -17.90
C GLN A 316 57.02 -5.27 -16.86
N HIS A 317 56.96 -6.38 -16.13
CA HIS A 317 57.98 -6.84 -15.18
C HIS A 317 58.57 -8.19 -15.60
#